data_AF-A0A7W5LKE0-F1
#
_entry.id   AF-A0A7W5LKE0-F1
#
_cell.length_a   1.000
_cell.length_b   1.000
_cell.length_c   1.000
_cell.angle_alpha   90.00
_cell.angle_beta   90.00
_cell.angle_gamma   90.00
#
_symmetry.space_group_name_H-M   'P 1'
#
loop_
_entity.id
_entity.type
_entity.pdbx_description
1 polymer ?
#
loop_
_entity_poly.entity_id
_entity_poly.type
_entity_poly.pdbx_seq_one_letter_code
_entity_poly.pdbx_strand_id
1 'polypeptide(L)'
;MPDRDEHRMPLGAIEGDITTELAGLMQRDLVFVARFLGESQHLMQSHFQQFILRELAAAGFTDETHPMIQAFADRHAILLRDFVFAGVSLSRQLRIEELEWLTGDTMIRVDIWDQLGSHIDTAKRQFRTQLPGLPAMLEAWKAPSGDNQ
;
A
#
# COMPACT_ATOMS: atom_id res chain seq x y z
N MET A 1 -28.27 47.08 -14.59
CA MET A 1 -29.33 46.07 -14.36
C MET A 1 -29.98 45.83 -15.71
N PRO A 2 -30.12 44.60 -16.24
CA PRO A 2 -29.71 43.26 -15.79
C PRO A 2 -28.47 42.82 -16.62
N ASP A 3 -27.94 41.60 -16.68
CA ASP A 3 -28.32 40.29 -16.20
C ASP A 3 -27.02 39.51 -15.88
N ARG A 4 -27.04 38.70 -14.84
CA ARG A 4 -25.91 37.87 -14.43
C ARG A 4 -25.95 36.62 -15.29
N ASP A 5 -25.06 36.53 -16.28
CA ASP A 5 -24.71 35.24 -16.88
C ASP A 5 -23.94 34.44 -15.83
N GLU A 6 -24.71 33.74 -15.00
CA GLU A 6 -24.30 32.53 -14.31
C GLU A 6 -23.79 31.56 -15.38
N HIS A 7 -22.50 31.67 -15.72
CA HIS A 7 -21.70 30.54 -16.20
C HIS A 7 -21.55 29.55 -15.04
N ARG A 8 -22.68 29.00 -14.57
CA ARG A 8 -22.74 27.68 -13.99
C ARG A 8 -22.46 26.75 -15.16
N MET A 9 -21.17 26.53 -15.43
CA MET A 9 -20.78 25.31 -16.13
C MET A 9 -21.46 24.18 -15.36
N PRO A 10 -22.26 23.31 -16.00
CA PRO A 10 -22.57 22.06 -15.36
C PRO A 10 -21.20 21.44 -15.08
N LEU A 11 -20.88 21.17 -13.81
CA LEU A 11 -19.81 20.23 -13.50
C LEU A 11 -20.25 18.96 -14.22
N GLY A 12 -19.72 18.78 -15.43
CA GLY A 12 -20.00 17.65 -16.28
C GLY A 12 -19.77 16.42 -15.42
N ALA A 13 -20.74 15.53 -15.44
CA ALA A 13 -20.72 14.28 -14.74
C ALA A 13 -19.31 13.69 -14.77
N ILE A 14 -18.59 13.77 -13.63
CA ILE A 14 -17.43 12.92 -13.35
C ILE A 14 -17.99 11.54 -12.96
N GLU A 15 -18.91 11.03 -13.78
CA GLU A 15 -19.52 9.72 -13.67
C GLU A 15 -19.34 9.01 -15.02
N GLY A 16 -18.15 9.17 -15.60
CA GLY A 16 -17.51 7.96 -16.11
C GLY A 16 -17.37 7.06 -14.90
N ASP A 17 -18.02 5.90 -14.94
CA ASP A 17 -17.91 4.93 -13.88
C ASP A 17 -16.45 4.45 -13.86
N ILE A 18 -15.62 5.15 -13.06
CA ILE A 18 -14.19 4.85 -12.85
C ILE A 18 -14.00 3.37 -12.56
N THR A 19 -15.05 2.77 -12.01
CA THR A 19 -15.07 1.38 -11.69
C THR A 19 -15.07 0.55 -13.00
N THR A 20 -16.02 0.74 -13.91
CA THR A 20 -15.99 0.18 -15.28
C THR A 20 -14.67 0.46 -16.05
N GLU A 21 -14.08 1.66 -15.92
CA GLU A 21 -12.80 1.98 -16.58
C GLU A 21 -11.64 1.14 -16.02
N LEU A 22 -11.55 1.01 -14.70
CA LEU A 22 -10.54 0.18 -14.04
C LEU A 22 -10.71 -1.30 -14.39
N ALA A 23 -11.95 -1.79 -14.51
CA ALA A 23 -12.24 -3.16 -14.92
C ALA A 23 -11.63 -3.50 -16.29
N GLY A 24 -11.68 -2.55 -17.24
CA GLY A 24 -11.07 -2.69 -18.56
C GLY A 24 -9.54 -2.80 -18.53
N LEU A 25 -8.88 -2.24 -17.51
CA LEU A 25 -7.43 -2.24 -17.36
C LEU A 25 -6.88 -3.45 -16.60
N MET A 26 -7.72 -4.19 -15.86
CA MET A 26 -7.28 -5.27 -14.96
C MET A 26 -6.48 -6.36 -15.66
N GLN A 27 -6.82 -6.71 -16.91
CA GLN A 27 -6.06 -7.73 -17.66
C GLN A 27 -4.58 -7.38 -17.80
N ARG A 28 -4.27 -6.07 -17.88
CA ARG A 28 -2.91 -5.57 -18.03
C ARG A 28 -2.28 -5.20 -16.70
N ASP A 29 -3.05 -4.56 -15.82
CA ASP A 29 -2.52 -3.81 -14.68
C ASP A 29 -2.70 -4.55 -13.34
N LEU A 30 -3.52 -5.61 -13.28
CA LEU A 30 -3.68 -6.42 -12.07
C LEU A 30 -2.62 -7.54 -12.01
N VAL A 31 -1.77 -7.46 -11.00
CA VAL A 31 -0.76 -8.46 -10.69
C VAL A 31 -0.93 -9.03 -9.29
N PHE A 32 -0.74 -10.33 -9.17
CA PHE A 32 -0.70 -11.05 -7.92
C PHE A 32 0.74 -11.32 -7.54
N VAL A 33 1.08 -10.98 -6.30
CA VAL A 33 2.41 -11.25 -5.74
C VAL A 33 2.29 -12.31 -4.66
N ALA A 34 3.14 -13.33 -4.75
CA ALA A 34 3.26 -14.29 -3.66
C ALA A 34 3.82 -13.57 -2.43
N ARG A 35 3.14 -13.72 -1.28
CA ARG A 35 3.59 -13.19 0.00
C ARG A 35 3.82 -14.34 0.97
N PHE A 36 5.02 -14.37 1.54
CA PHE A 36 5.33 -15.29 2.65
C PHE A 36 4.67 -14.79 3.93
N LEU A 37 3.93 -15.65 4.61
CA LEU A 37 3.25 -15.36 5.88
C LEU A 37 3.64 -16.38 6.96
N GLY A 38 3.39 -16.02 8.22
CA GLY A 38 3.51 -16.92 9.36
C GLY A 38 4.93 -17.47 9.56
N GLU A 39 5.03 -18.79 9.72
CA GLU A 39 6.26 -19.50 10.12
C GLU A 39 7.43 -19.28 9.16
N SER A 40 7.17 -19.10 7.87
CA SER A 40 8.22 -18.81 6.89
C SER A 40 8.96 -17.50 7.20
N GLN A 41 8.24 -16.50 7.72
CA GLN A 41 8.87 -15.23 8.13
C GLN A 41 9.70 -15.41 9.39
N HIS A 42 9.20 -16.19 10.35
CA HIS A 42 9.91 -16.45 11.59
C HIS A 42 11.18 -17.26 11.34
N LEU A 43 11.11 -18.32 10.53
CA LEU A 43 12.25 -19.15 10.16
C LEU A 43 13.35 -18.33 9.49
N MET A 44 12.97 -17.48 8.52
CA MET A 44 13.93 -16.63 7.81
C MET A 44 14.56 -15.57 8.73
N GLN A 45 13.76 -14.95 9.60
CA GLN A 45 14.26 -13.99 10.58
C GLN A 45 15.25 -14.65 11.55
N SER A 46 14.90 -15.80 12.14
CA SER A 46 15.77 -16.54 13.05
C SER A 46 17.06 -16.99 12.37
N HIS A 47 16.99 -17.39 11.09
CA HIS A 47 18.18 -17.72 10.30
C HIS A 47 19.12 -16.52 10.16
N PHE A 48 18.60 -15.36 9.76
CA PHE A 48 19.43 -14.16 9.61
C PHE A 48 19.95 -13.60 10.94
N GLN A 49 19.16 -13.69 12.01
CA GLN A 49 19.59 -13.28 13.35
C GLN A 49 20.80 -14.12 13.78
N GLN A 50 20.73 -15.45 13.66
CA GLN A 50 21.83 -16.36 13.99
C GLN A 50 23.06 -16.12 13.10
N PHE A 51 22.84 -15.85 11.81
CA PHE A 51 23.91 -15.48 10.89
C PHE A 51 24.62 -14.20 11.35
N ILE A 52 23.89 -13.13 11.65
CA ILE A 52 24.46 -11.85 12.09
C ILE A 52 25.21 -12.01 13.41
N LEU A 53 24.64 -12.70 14.40
CA LEU A 53 25.30 -12.92 15.69
C LEU A 53 26.61 -13.71 15.53
N ARG A 54 26.64 -14.70 14.63
CA ARG A 54 27.85 -15.48 14.34
C ARG A 54 28.94 -14.63 13.72
N GLU A 55 28.60 -13.80 12.73
CA GLU A 55 29.55 -12.91 12.05
C GLU A 55 30.10 -11.85 13.02
N LEU A 56 29.22 -11.28 13.86
CA LEU A 56 29.63 -10.30 14.86
C LEU A 56 30.55 -10.92 15.92
N ALA A 57 30.23 -12.13 16.39
CA ALA A 57 31.10 -12.86 17.31
C ALA A 57 32.46 -13.19 16.69
N ALA A 58 32.50 -13.58 15.41
CA ALA A 58 33.74 -13.83 14.67
C ALA A 58 34.60 -12.56 14.52
N ALA A 59 33.96 -11.38 14.44
CA ALA A 59 34.61 -10.08 14.45
C ALA A 59 34.97 -9.56 15.87
N GLY A 60 34.72 -10.36 16.92
CA GLY A 60 35.07 -10.03 18.31
C GLY A 60 34.02 -9.19 19.04
N PHE A 61 32.83 -8.98 18.46
CA PHE A 61 31.71 -8.33 19.13
C PHE A 61 30.92 -9.33 19.95
N THR A 62 30.96 -9.21 21.27
CA THR A 62 30.22 -10.05 22.23
C THR A 62 29.19 -9.23 23.00
N ASP A 63 28.23 -9.91 23.66
CA ASP A 63 27.25 -9.26 24.54
C ASP A 63 27.93 -8.42 25.66
N GLU A 64 29.12 -8.83 26.10
CA GLU A 64 29.92 -8.14 27.13
C GLU A 64 30.49 -6.82 26.62
N THR A 65 30.87 -6.77 25.34
CA THR A 65 31.44 -5.58 24.71
C THR A 65 30.33 -4.66 24.18
N HIS A 66 29.21 -5.24 23.73
CA HIS A 66 28.11 -4.54 23.08
C HIS A 66 26.75 -5.08 23.59
N PRO A 67 26.18 -4.49 24.65
CA PRO A 67 24.95 -5.02 25.28
C PRO A 67 23.69 -4.94 24.40
N MET A 68 23.75 -4.24 23.26
CA MET A 68 22.64 -4.12 22.30
C MET A 68 22.80 -4.99 21.04
N ILE A 69 23.79 -5.88 21.01
CA ILE A 69 24.09 -6.71 19.84
C ILE A 69 22.90 -7.60 19.42
N GLN A 70 22.10 -8.08 20.38
CA GLN A 70 20.88 -8.83 20.11
C GLN A 70 19.83 -7.98 19.38
N ALA A 71 19.53 -6.79 19.91
CA ALA A 71 18.59 -5.85 19.28
C ALA A 71 19.07 -5.39 17.89
N PHE A 72 20.40 -5.25 17.73
CA PHE A 72 21.01 -4.98 16.43
C PHE A 72 20.76 -6.13 15.45
N ALA A 73 21.03 -7.37 15.85
CA ALA A 73 20.81 -8.56 15.03
C ALA A 73 19.33 -8.73 14.66
N ASP A 74 18.41 -8.52 15.59
CA ASP A 74 16.97 -8.60 15.36
C ASP A 74 16.50 -7.62 14.30
N ARG A 75 16.91 -6.35 14.42
CA ARG A 75 16.54 -5.30 13.46
C ARG A 75 17.09 -5.61 12.08
N HIS A 76 18.35 -6.04 11.99
CA HIS A 76 18.98 -6.32 10.70
C HIS A 76 18.45 -7.62 10.07
N ALA A 77 18.08 -8.61 10.87
CA ALA A 77 17.45 -9.84 10.39
C ALA A 77 16.09 -9.56 9.72
N ILE A 78 15.30 -8.64 10.28
CA ILE A 78 14.04 -8.17 9.67
C ILE A 78 14.31 -7.53 8.31
N LEU A 79 15.30 -6.63 8.22
CA LEU A 79 15.64 -5.95 6.97
C LEU A 79 16.09 -6.94 5.88
N LEU A 80 16.95 -7.91 6.23
CA LEU A 80 17.42 -8.93 5.28
C LEU A 80 16.28 -9.86 4.83
N ARG A 81 15.42 -10.30 5.75
CA ARG A 81 14.23 -11.08 5.43
C ARG A 81 13.33 -10.34 4.46
N ASP A 82 13.03 -9.06 4.75
CA ASP A 82 12.14 -8.26 3.93
C ASP A 82 12.74 -8.00 2.54
N PHE A 83 14.05 -7.79 2.45
CA PHE A 83 14.77 -7.71 1.18
C PHE A 83 14.63 -8.99 0.35
N VAL A 84 14.89 -10.16 0.94
CA VAL A 84 14.80 -11.45 0.23
C VAL A 84 13.36 -11.71 -0.24
N PHE A 85 12.37 -11.54 0.63
CA PHE A 85 10.98 -11.78 0.25
C PHE A 85 10.47 -10.77 -0.77
N ALA A 86 10.82 -9.49 -0.64
CA ALA A 86 10.50 -8.49 -1.67
C ALA A 86 11.13 -8.86 -3.02
N GLY A 87 12.38 -9.33 -3.04
CA GLY A 87 13.04 -9.81 -4.25
C GLY A 87 12.30 -10.98 -4.90
N VAL A 88 11.87 -11.96 -4.11
CA VAL A 88 11.08 -13.11 -4.62
C VAL A 88 9.74 -12.65 -5.17
N SER A 89 9.00 -11.81 -4.45
CA SER A 89 7.70 -11.28 -4.88
C SER A 89 7.81 -10.45 -6.17
N LEU A 90 8.89 -9.69 -6.35
CA LEU A 90 9.14 -8.92 -7.57
C LEU A 90 9.47 -9.81 -8.77
N SER A 91 10.19 -10.92 -8.54
CA SER A 91 10.62 -11.84 -9.60
C SER A 91 9.49 -12.70 -10.19
N ARG A 92 8.40 -12.90 -9.42
CA ARG A 92 7.31 -13.82 -9.74
C ARG A 92 5.97 -13.11 -9.54
N GLN A 93 5.62 -12.28 -10.50
CA GLN A 93 4.30 -11.67 -10.58
C GLN A 93 3.43 -12.52 -11.49
N LEU A 94 2.24 -12.88 -11.03
CA LEU A 94 1.24 -13.59 -11.83
C LEU A 94 0.19 -12.59 -12.29
N ARG A 95 -0.12 -12.59 -13.58
CA ARG A 95 -1.26 -11.85 -14.11
C ARG A 95 -2.57 -12.54 -13.72
N ILE A 96 -3.67 -11.80 -13.77
CA ILE A 96 -5.01 -12.34 -13.49
C ILE A 96 -5.32 -13.59 -14.33
N GLU A 97 -4.96 -13.60 -15.61
CA GLU A 97 -5.19 -14.74 -16.50
C GLU A 97 -4.42 -16.00 -16.09
N GLU A 98 -3.17 -15.83 -15.65
CA GLU A 98 -2.33 -16.94 -15.18
C GLU A 98 -2.86 -17.50 -13.86
N LEU A 99 -3.38 -16.64 -12.99
CA LEU A 99 -4.03 -17.06 -11.76
C LEU A 99 -5.34 -17.80 -12.03
N GLU A 100 -6.23 -17.26 -12.85
CA GLU A 100 -7.50 -17.90 -13.26
C GLU A 100 -7.24 -19.28 -13.87
N TRP A 101 -6.16 -19.43 -14.65
CA TRP A 101 -5.74 -20.72 -15.20
C TRP A 101 -5.23 -21.69 -14.12
N LEU A 102 -4.43 -21.21 -13.17
CA LEU A 102 -3.89 -22.04 -12.07
C LEU A 102 -4.97 -22.49 -11.08
N THR A 103 -5.95 -21.63 -10.78
CA THR A 103 -7.03 -21.92 -9.82
C THR A 103 -8.22 -22.60 -10.46
N GLY A 104 -8.38 -22.47 -11.79
CA GLY A 104 -9.60 -22.86 -12.50
C GLY A 104 -10.81 -21.98 -12.18
N ASP A 105 -10.59 -20.84 -11.53
CA ASP A 105 -11.63 -19.95 -11.04
C ASP A 105 -11.61 -18.63 -11.81
N THR A 106 -12.56 -18.50 -12.74
CA THR A 106 -12.76 -17.28 -13.52
C THR A 106 -13.56 -16.20 -12.76
N MET A 107 -14.09 -16.50 -11.57
CA MET A 107 -14.88 -15.55 -10.78
C MET A 107 -14.03 -14.58 -9.98
N ILE A 108 -12.75 -14.90 -9.75
CA ILE A 108 -11.79 -14.07 -9.02
C ILE A 108 -11.82 -12.61 -9.50
N ARG A 109 -11.91 -12.40 -10.82
CA ARG A 109 -11.97 -11.06 -11.41
C ARG A 109 -13.21 -10.28 -10.98
N VAL A 110 -14.37 -10.93 -10.97
CA VAL A 110 -15.66 -10.31 -10.57
C VAL A 110 -15.67 -10.04 -9.07
N ASP A 111 -15.08 -10.90 -8.26
CA ASP A 111 -15.03 -10.71 -6.81
C ASP A 111 -14.11 -9.53 -6.42
N ILE A 112 -12.93 -9.45 -7.04
CA ILE A 112 -12.02 -8.29 -6.88
C ILE A 112 -12.69 -7.00 -7.33
N TRP A 113 -13.49 -7.10 -8.39
CA TRP A 113 -14.24 -5.99 -8.95
C TRP A 113 -15.29 -5.44 -7.96
N ASP A 114 -16.13 -6.32 -7.44
CA ASP A 114 -17.16 -5.96 -6.44
C ASP A 114 -16.51 -5.39 -5.17
N GLN A 115 -15.40 -5.98 -4.72
CA GLN A 115 -14.66 -5.49 -3.56
C GLN A 115 -14.08 -4.10 -3.78
N LEU A 116 -13.50 -3.83 -4.96
CA LEU A 116 -12.96 -2.51 -5.30
C LEU A 116 -14.06 -1.45 -5.32
N GLY A 117 -15.20 -1.73 -5.96
CA GLY A 117 -16.36 -0.84 -5.99
C GLY A 117 -16.86 -0.51 -4.57
N SER A 118 -17.03 -1.54 -3.74
CA SER A 118 -17.44 -1.40 -2.33
C SER A 118 -16.46 -0.53 -1.51
N HIS A 119 -15.15 -0.68 -1.72
CA HIS A 119 -14.14 0.15 -1.05
C HIS A 119 -14.16 1.60 -1.54
N ILE A 120 -14.34 1.85 -2.84
CA ILE A 120 -14.49 3.20 -3.39
C ILE A 120 -15.70 3.91 -2.76
N ASP A 121 -16.85 3.23 -2.69
CA ASP A 121 -18.06 3.81 -2.10
C ASP A 121 -17.93 4.04 -0.61
N THR A 122 -17.24 3.15 0.10
CA THR A 122 -16.91 3.33 1.51
C THR A 122 -16.02 4.55 1.73
N ALA A 123 -14.97 4.73 0.92
CA ALA A 123 -14.10 5.89 0.98
C ALA A 123 -14.85 7.20 0.69
N LYS A 124 -15.71 7.22 -0.35
CA LYS A 124 -16.56 8.38 -0.67
C LYS A 124 -17.50 8.73 0.50
N ARG A 125 -18.13 7.73 1.12
CA ARG A 125 -19.00 7.94 2.29
C ARG A 125 -18.22 8.49 3.48
N GLN A 126 -17.05 7.92 3.78
CA GLN A 126 -16.20 8.37 4.88
C GLN A 126 -15.77 9.84 4.70
N PHE A 127 -15.38 10.23 3.48
CA PHE A 127 -15.08 11.62 3.19
C PHE A 127 -16.30 12.54 3.40
N ARG A 128 -17.48 12.12 2.92
CA ARG A 128 -18.74 12.87 3.13
C ARG A 128 -19.06 13.05 4.62
N THR A 129 -18.79 12.05 5.45
CA THR A 129 -18.95 12.16 6.91
C THR A 129 -17.98 13.15 7.54
N GLN A 130 -16.79 13.36 6.96
CA GLN A 130 -15.79 14.31 7.45
C GLN A 130 -16.06 15.76 7.00
N LEU A 131 -16.90 15.98 5.99
CA LEU A 131 -17.23 17.32 5.45
C LEU A 131 -17.56 18.38 6.51
N PRO A 132 -18.32 18.09 7.59
CA PRO A 132 -18.63 19.10 8.61
C PRO A 132 -17.40 19.60 9.38
N GLY A 133 -16.35 18.79 9.50
CA GLY A 133 -15.09 19.15 10.17
C GLY A 133 -14.03 19.73 9.23
N LEU A 134 -14.22 19.61 7.91
CA LEU A 134 -13.25 20.09 6.92
C LEU A 134 -13.01 21.60 6.93
N PRO A 135 -13.99 22.50 7.22
CA PRO A 135 -13.70 23.94 7.26
C PRO A 135 -12.58 24.29 8.24
N ALA A 136 -12.59 23.73 9.46
CA ALA A 136 -11.54 23.96 10.44
C ALA A 136 -10.17 23.41 9.98
N MET A 137 -10.17 22.29 9.26
CA MET A 137 -8.95 21.75 8.66
C MET A 137 -8.45 22.66 7.53
N LEU A 138 -9.33 23.08 6.61
CA LEU A 138 -8.98 23.92 5.46
C LEU A 138 -8.48 25.32 5.88
N GLU A 139 -8.97 25.89 6.97
CA GLU A 139 -8.43 27.13 7.53
C GLU A 139 -6.96 26.97 7.97
N ALA A 140 -6.56 25.80 8.50
CA ALA A 140 -5.16 25.52 8.84
C ALA A 140 -4.25 25.35 7.60
N TRP A 141 -4.84 25.12 6.42
CA TRP A 141 -4.14 25.04 5.13
C TRP A 141 -4.17 26.35 4.33
N LYS A 142 -4.86 27.41 4.82
CA LYS A 142 -4.73 28.72 4.19
C LYS A 142 -3.29 29.18 4.31
N ALA A 143 -2.69 29.56 3.18
CA ALA A 143 -1.39 30.20 3.16
C ALA A 143 -1.41 31.35 4.17
N PRO A 144 -0.36 31.53 5.01
CA PRO A 144 -0.28 32.71 5.85
C PRO A 144 -0.39 33.89 4.91
N SER A 145 -1.43 34.72 5.10
CA SER A 145 -1.56 35.98 4.40
C SER A 145 -0.20 36.65 4.52
N GLY A 146 0.47 36.85 3.39
CA GLY A 146 1.71 37.59 3.37
C GLY A 146 1.40 39.01 3.79
N ASP A 147 1.44 39.27 5.10
CA ASP A 147 1.61 40.60 5.65
C ASP A 147 3.04 41.01 5.30
N ASN A 148 3.16 41.50 4.08
CA ASN A 148 4.24 42.36 3.67
C ASN A 148 3.66 43.78 3.77
N GLN A 149 3.73 44.39 4.96
CA GLN A 149 4.27 45.74 5.20
C GLN A 149 4.04 46.21 6.64
#